data_AF-A0A2V7T9D0-F1
#
_entry.id   AF-A0A2V7T9D0-F1
#
_cell.length_a   1.000
_cell.length_b   1.000
_cell.length_c   1.000
_cell.angle_alpha   90.00
_cell.angle_beta   90.00
_cell.angle_gamma   90.00
#
_symmetry.space_group_name_H-M   'P 1'
#
loop_
_entity.id
_entity.type
_entity.pdbx_description
1 polymer ?
#
loop_
_entity_poly.entity_id
_entity_poly.type
_entity_poly.pdbx_seq_one_letter_code
_entity_poly.pdbx_strand_id
1 'polypeptide(L)'
;MSWLRRYGALIRNAWLVDIQYRAAIVLWLLWGVTEPAIALGIWWAIAGAGSVGGYARADFARYFFAVMLINQLTIAWDSWYLDRWIREGELNYRLARPLHPAHE
;
A
#
# COMPACT_ATOMS: atom_id res chain seq x y z
N MET A 1 -15.88 18.67 18.20
CA MET A 1 -16.78 18.09 17.17
C MET A 1 -16.47 18.45 15.70
N SER A 2 -15.70 19.50 15.38
CA SER A 2 -15.42 19.89 13.98
C SER A 2 -14.45 18.94 13.26
N TRP A 3 -13.39 18.47 13.94
CA TRP A 3 -12.39 17.57 13.37
C TRP A 3 -12.96 16.22 12.90
N LEU A 4 -13.86 15.61 13.68
CA LEU A 4 -14.53 14.37 13.28
C LEU A 4 -15.31 14.51 11.96
N ARG A 5 -15.96 15.66 11.74
CA ARG A 5 -16.68 15.91 10.48
C ARG A 5 -15.71 16.12 9.31
N ARG A 6 -14.58 16.81 9.53
CA ARG A 6 -13.54 17.03 8.51
C ARG A 6 -12.91 15.70 8.08
N TYR A 7 -12.41 14.91 9.03
CA TYR A 7 -11.86 13.59 8.73
C TYR A 7 -12.89 12.62 8.16
N GLY A 8 -14.14 12.67 8.64
CA GLY A 8 -15.22 11.90 8.03
C GLY A 8 -15.47 12.26 6.56
N ALA A 9 -15.38 13.54 6.20
CA ALA A 9 -15.48 13.99 4.82
C ALA A 9 -14.28 13.55 3.96
N LEU A 10 -13.07 13.62 4.51
CA LEU A 10 -11.84 13.17 3.84
C LEU A 10 -11.86 11.66 3.58
N ILE A 11 -12.20 10.86 4.60
CA ILE A 11 -12.36 9.40 4.48
C ILE A 11 -13.41 9.09 3.42
N ARG A 12 -14.58 9.74 3.47
CA ARG A 12 -15.62 9.55 2.46
C ARG A 12 -15.11 9.87 1.05
N ASN A 13 -14.36 10.96 0.87
CA ASN A 13 -13.80 11.32 -0.42
C ASN A 13 -12.80 10.27 -0.92
N ALA A 14 -11.86 9.83 -0.06
CA ALA A 14 -10.90 8.78 -0.38
C ALA A 14 -11.60 7.50 -0.85
N TRP A 15 -12.59 7.02 -0.09
CA TRP A 15 -13.39 5.85 -0.48
C TRP A 15 -14.13 6.01 -1.81
N LEU A 16 -14.65 7.20 -2.09
CA LEU A 16 -15.33 7.46 -3.37
C LEU A 16 -14.36 7.41 -4.55
N VAL A 17 -13.17 7.99 -4.41
CA VAL A 17 -12.10 7.92 -5.42
C VAL A 17 -11.67 6.46 -5.64
N ASP A 18 -11.44 5.74 -4.56
CA ASP A 18 -11.05 4.33 -4.57
C ASP A 18 -12.09 3.46 -5.31
N ILE A 19 -13.38 3.61 -4.98
CA ILE A 19 -14.45 2.87 -5.64
C ILE A 19 -14.60 3.28 -7.11
N GLN A 20 -14.42 4.57 -7.43
CA GLN A 20 -14.45 5.07 -8.80
C GLN A 20 -13.33 4.42 -9.64
N TYR A 21 -12.12 4.32 -9.08
CA TYR A 21 -10.95 3.71 -9.73
C TYR A 21 -10.68 2.29 -9.22
N ARG A 22 -11.74 1.48 -9.02
CA ARG A 22 -11.61 0.11 -8.46
C ARG A 22 -10.61 -0.79 -9.19
N ALA A 23 -10.46 -0.61 -10.51
CA ALA A 23 -9.49 -1.38 -11.29
C ALA A 23 -8.05 -1.03 -10.88
N ALA A 24 -7.76 0.24 -10.57
CA ALA A 24 -6.47 0.66 -10.06
C ALA A 24 -6.18 0.01 -8.71
N ILE A 25 -7.15 -0.10 -7.80
CA ILE A 25 -6.98 -0.79 -6.52
C ILE A 25 -6.57 -2.25 -6.73
N VAL A 26 -7.25 -2.96 -7.63
CA VAL A 26 -6.91 -4.35 -7.94
C VAL A 26 -5.50 -4.45 -8.49
N LEU A 27 -5.10 -3.56 -9.40
CA LEU A 27 -3.75 -3.52 -9.93
C LEU A 27 -2.71 -3.25 -8.83
N TRP A 28 -2.98 -2.33 -7.91
CA TRP A 28 -2.07 -2.03 -6.80
C TRP A 28 -1.94 -3.18 -5.80
N LEU A 29 -3.05 -3.85 -5.47
CA LEU A 29 -3.04 -5.05 -4.63
C LEU A 29 -2.24 -6.18 -5.28
N LEU A 30 -2.46 -6.42 -6.58
CA LEU A 30 -1.72 -7.42 -7.33
C LEU A 30 -0.23 -7.08 -7.35
N TRP A 31 0.11 -5.82 -7.61
CA TRP A 31 1.50 -5.37 -7.62
C TRP A 31 2.19 -5.62 -6.28
N GLY A 32 1.55 -5.25 -5.16
CA GLY A 32 2.12 -5.43 -3.81
C GLY A 32 2.30 -6.90 -3.39
N VAL A 33 1.46 -7.81 -3.89
CA VAL A 33 1.50 -9.24 -3.53
C VAL A 33 2.37 -10.06 -4.51
N THR A 34 2.50 -9.62 -5.76
CA THR A 34 3.18 -10.40 -6.81
C THR A 34 4.65 -10.67 -6.47
N GLU A 35 5.39 -9.65 -6.03
CA GLU A 35 6.81 -9.76 -5.70
C GLU A 35 7.09 -10.80 -4.60
N PRO A 36 6.47 -10.72 -3.40
CA PRO A 36 6.64 -11.74 -2.36
C PRO A 36 6.02 -13.09 -2.76
N ALA A 37 5.01 -13.15 -3.62
CA ALA A 37 4.42 -14.40 -4.10
C ALA A 37 5.38 -15.16 -5.02
N ILE A 38 6.07 -14.46 -5.92
CA ILE A 38 7.11 -15.05 -6.77
C ILE A 38 8.25 -15.57 -5.89
N ALA A 39 8.73 -14.79 -4.93
CA ALA A 39 9.76 -15.22 -4.00
C ALA A 39 9.35 -16.47 -3.21
N LEU A 40 8.11 -16.52 -2.70
CA LEU A 40 7.55 -17.71 -2.07
C LEU A 40 7.57 -18.91 -3.03
N GLY A 41 7.12 -18.74 -4.27
CA GLY A 41 7.11 -19.81 -5.27
C GLY A 41 8.50 -20.39 -5.52
N ILE A 42 9.53 -19.54 -5.60
CA ILE A 42 10.93 -19.94 -5.75
C ILE A 42 11.38 -20.78 -4.54
N TRP A 43 11.24 -20.25 -3.32
CA TRP A 43 11.68 -20.95 -2.11
C TRP A 43 10.87 -22.23 -1.83
N TRP A 44 9.59 -22.23 -2.18
CA TRP A 44 8.74 -23.41 -2.12
C TRP A 44 9.20 -24.53 -3.06
N ALA A 45 9.61 -24.17 -4.27
CA ALA A 45 10.18 -25.11 -5.23
C ALA A 45 11.52 -25.68 -4.74
N ILE A 46 12.43 -24.82 -4.27
CA ILE A 46 13.75 -25.21 -3.75
C ILE A 46 13.61 -26.17 -2.55
N ALA A 47 12.69 -25.89 -1.62
CA ALA A 47 12.50 -26.73 -0.45
C ALA A 47 12.01 -28.16 -0.80
N GLY A 48 11.28 -28.32 -1.91
CA GLY A 48 10.82 -29.65 -2.33
C GLY A 48 10.04 -30.36 -1.22
N ALA A 49 10.32 -31.66 -1.02
CA ALA A 49 9.81 -32.43 0.11
C ALA A 49 10.68 -32.33 1.38
N GLY A 50 11.80 -31.62 1.31
CA GLY A 50 12.76 -31.48 2.39
C GLY A 50 12.72 -30.11 3.05
N SER A 51 13.88 -29.68 3.54
CA SER A 51 14.08 -28.38 4.18
C SER A 51 15.34 -27.70 3.64
N VAL A 52 15.32 -26.37 3.54
CA VAL A 52 16.49 -25.57 3.19
C VAL A 52 17.01 -24.88 4.44
N GLY A 53 18.22 -25.22 4.88
CA GLY A 53 18.79 -24.65 6.10
C GLY A 53 17.92 -24.89 7.35
N GLY A 54 17.13 -25.96 7.38
CA GLY A 54 16.19 -26.27 8.47
C GLY A 54 14.78 -25.71 8.31
N TYR A 55 14.51 -24.88 7.29
CA TYR A 55 13.17 -24.35 7.01
C TYR A 55 12.41 -25.20 6.01
N ALA A 56 11.17 -25.56 6.35
CA ALA A 56 10.26 -26.27 5.47
C ALA A 56 9.38 -25.29 4.67
N ARG A 57 8.64 -25.82 3.69
CA ARG A 57 7.66 -25.06 2.89
C ARG A 57 6.66 -24.25 3.73
N ALA A 58 6.21 -24.81 4.85
CA ALA A 58 5.29 -24.15 5.76
C ALA A 58 5.90 -22.89 6.39
N ASP A 59 7.20 -22.88 6.68
CA ASP A 59 7.89 -21.74 7.27
C ASP A 59 8.05 -20.60 6.26
N PHE A 60 8.40 -20.94 5.02
CA PHE A 60 8.42 -19.96 3.93
C PHE A 60 7.04 -19.35 3.67
N ALA A 61 5.97 -20.17 3.67
CA ALA A 61 4.62 -19.65 3.51
C ALA A 61 4.23 -18.66 4.61
N ARG A 62 4.53 -18.98 5.88
CA ARG A 62 4.28 -18.07 7.02
C ARG A 62 5.07 -16.78 6.86
N TYR A 63 6.36 -16.87 6.52
CA TYR A 63 7.24 -15.72 6.35
C TYR A 63 6.76 -14.79 5.22
N PHE A 64 6.57 -15.32 4.01
CA PHE A 64 6.20 -14.49 2.87
C PHE A 64 4.77 -13.95 2.97
N PHE A 65 3.85 -14.69 3.62
CA PHE A 65 2.54 -14.14 3.96
C PHE A 65 2.65 -12.95 4.93
N ALA A 66 3.50 -13.05 5.96
CA ALA A 66 3.75 -11.93 6.87
C ALA A 66 4.36 -10.74 6.13
N VAL A 67 5.29 -10.97 5.21
CA VAL A 67 5.87 -9.93 4.35
C VAL A 67 4.79 -9.24 3.51
N MET A 68 3.93 -10.00 2.83
CA MET A 68 2.80 -9.45 2.06
C MET A 68 1.90 -8.57 2.93
N LEU A 69 1.54 -9.06 4.11
CA LEU A 69 0.65 -8.37 5.03
C LEU A 69 1.29 -7.06 5.52
N ILE A 70 2.54 -7.12 5.99
CA ILE A 70 3.25 -5.94 6.50
C ILE A 70 3.42 -4.91 5.39
N ASN A 71 3.88 -5.32 4.20
CA ASN A 71 4.01 -4.41 3.06
C ASN A 71 2.70 -3.70 2.74
N GLN A 72 1.56 -4.42 2.75
CA GLN A 72 0.27 -3.82 2.46
C GLN A 72 -0.21 -2.85 3.56
N LEU A 73 0.19 -3.08 4.81
CA LEU A 73 -0.12 -2.22 5.95
C LEU A 73 0.79 -0.98 6.03
N THR A 74 2.02 -1.05 5.52
CA THR A 74 3.01 0.03 5.62
C THR A 74 3.17 0.83 4.33
N ILE A 75 2.44 0.49 3.27
CA ILE A 75 2.52 1.22 2.00
C ILE A 75 2.04 2.67 2.19
N ALA A 76 2.87 3.62 1.76
CA ALA A 76 2.60 5.05 1.86
C ALA A 76 2.89 5.70 0.51
N TRP A 77 1.91 6.45 -0.01
CA TRP A 77 1.97 7.10 -1.32
C TRP A 77 2.27 8.60 -1.24
N ASP A 78 2.34 9.15 -0.03
CA ASP A 78 2.42 10.57 0.27
C ASP A 78 3.61 11.24 -0.43
N SER A 79 4.76 10.56 -0.46
CA SER A 79 5.98 11.05 -1.13
C SER A 79 5.76 11.29 -2.63
N TRP A 80 5.04 10.39 -3.31
CA TRP A 80 4.78 10.51 -4.74
C TRP A 80 3.83 11.68 -5.04
N TYR A 81 2.80 11.87 -4.23
CA TYR A 81 1.90 13.01 -4.35
C TYR A 81 2.61 14.34 -4.09
N LEU A 82 3.44 14.40 -3.05
CA LEU A 82 4.17 15.59 -2.67
C LEU A 82 5.15 16.02 -3.76
N ASP A 83 5.90 15.06 -4.32
CA ASP A 83 6.79 15.26 -5.47
C ASP A 83 6.02 15.75 -6.71
N ARG A 84 4.84 15.19 -6.99
CA ARG A 84 3.96 15.66 -8.06
C ARG A 84 3.48 17.10 -7.81
N TRP A 85 2.99 17.43 -6.62
CA TRP A 85 2.47 18.75 -6.30
C TRP A 85 3.52 19.84 -6.38
N ILE A 86 4.76 19.53 -6.02
CA ILE A 86 5.90 20.45 -6.17
C ILE A 86 6.18 20.68 -7.66
N ARG A 87 6.29 19.61 -8.45
CA ARG A 87 6.62 19.71 -9.88
C ARG A 87 5.53 20.40 -10.71
N GLU A 88 4.26 20.21 -10.35
CA GLU A 88 3.11 20.80 -11.06
C GLU A 88 2.71 22.17 -10.48
N GLY A 89 3.37 22.66 -9.43
CA GLY A 89 3.04 23.93 -8.77
C GLY A 89 1.73 23.92 -7.99
N GLU A 90 1.11 22.74 -7.81
CA GLU A 90 -0.15 22.58 -7.07
C GLU A 90 0.00 22.87 -5.57
N LEU A 91 1.21 22.71 -5.02
CA LEU A 91 1.43 22.88 -3.59
C LEU A 91 1.03 24.28 -3.09
N ASN A 92 1.18 25.32 -3.92
CA ASN A 92 0.91 26.71 -3.54
C ASN A 92 -0.56 26.94 -3.17
N TYR A 93 -1.52 26.47 -3.99
CA TYR A 93 -2.94 26.64 -3.68
C TYR A 93 -3.39 25.71 -2.54
N ARG A 94 -2.78 24.53 -2.38
CA ARG A 94 -3.11 23.59 -1.29
C ARG A 94 -2.71 24.15 0.06
N LEU A 95 -1.56 24.82 0.16
CA LEU A 95 -1.12 25.48 1.39
C LEU A 95 -2.00 26.66 1.81
N ALA A 96 -2.73 27.27 0.87
CA ALA A 96 -3.68 28.34 1.18
C ALA A 96 -4.99 27.82 1.79
N ARG A 97 -5.23 26.50 1.78
CA ARG A 97 -6.43 25.88 2.38
C ARG A 97 -6.29 25.83 3.90
N PRO A 98 -7.40 25.91 4.65
CA PRO A 98 -7.40 25.80 6.11
C PRO A 98 -7.12 24.38 6.64
N LEU A 99 -6.83 23.42 5.76
CA LEU A 99 -6.45 22.05 6.08
C LEU A 99 -5.03 21.83 5.54
N HIS A 100 -4.13 21.35 6.40
CA HIS A 100 -2.76 21.07 6.00
C HIS A 100 -2.72 19.94 4.94
N PRO A 101 -1.91 20.05 3.86
CA PRO A 101 -1.87 19.06 2.78
C PRO A 101 -1.50 17.64 3.23
N ALA A 102 -0.79 17.50 4.35
CA ALA A 102 -0.48 16.19 4.95
C ALA A 102 -1.70 15.45 5.53
N HIS A 103 -2.89 16.06 5.49
CA HIS A 103 -4.15 15.42 5.89
C HIS A 103 -5.07 15.17 4.69
N GLU A 104 -4.68 15.59 3.49
CA GLU A 104 -5.36 15.24 2.24
C GLU A 104 -4.87 13.88 1.75
#